data_AF-A0A401K0X5-F1
#
_entry.id   AF-A0A401K0X5-F1
#
_cell.length_a   1.000
_cell.length_b   1.000
_cell.length_c   1.000
_cell.angle_alpha   90.00
_cell.angle_beta   90.00
_cell.angle_gamma   90.00
#
_symmetry.space_group_name_H-M   'P 1'
#
loop_
_entity.id
_entity.type
_entity.pdbx_description
1 polymer ?
#
loop_
_entity_poly.entity_id
_entity_poly.type
_entity_poly.pdbx_seq_one_letter_code
_entity_poly.pdbx_strand_id
1 'polypeptide(L)'
;MTQATPRTPESSEPSEPFDARRLEAHDALYDKLGKLRTMLSMLHASGFEHFRRMEEHRQADYLGACMELADSAYAAMLTADGFAG
;
A
#
# COMPACT_ATOMS: atom_id res chain seq x y z
N MET A 1 -40.17 -11.12 46.27
CA MET A 1 -39.20 -10.01 46.23
C MET A 1 -38.00 -10.50 45.44
N THR A 2 -37.92 -10.12 44.16
CA THR A 2 -36.90 -10.63 43.22
C THR A 2 -35.78 -9.61 43.15
N GLN A 3 -34.57 -9.98 43.57
CA GLN A 3 -33.38 -9.12 43.42
C GLN A 3 -32.99 -9.04 41.95
N ALA A 4 -32.92 -7.81 41.44
CA ALA A 4 -32.38 -7.51 40.12
C ALA A 4 -30.84 -7.49 40.21
N THR A 5 -30.20 -8.34 39.40
CA THR A 5 -28.75 -8.39 39.23
C THR A 5 -28.26 -7.10 38.55
N PRO A 6 -27.21 -6.43 39.04
CA PRO A 6 -26.64 -5.30 38.32
C PRO A 6 -25.91 -5.83 37.08
N ARG A 7 -26.35 -5.40 35.88
CA ARG A 7 -25.58 -5.59 34.66
C ARG A 7 -24.35 -4.69 34.74
N THR A 8 -23.18 -5.31 34.81
CA THR A 8 -21.87 -4.67 34.63
C THR A 8 -21.89 -3.87 33.33
N PRO A 9 -21.39 -2.62 33.29
CA PRO A 9 -21.24 -1.91 32.02
C PRO A 9 -20.28 -2.71 31.14
N GLU A 10 -20.69 -2.98 29.91
CA GLU A 10 -19.79 -3.47 28.87
C GLU A 10 -18.62 -2.49 28.80
N SER A 11 -17.42 -2.94 29.18
CA SER A 11 -16.18 -2.25 28.87
C SER A 11 -16.19 -2.02 27.37
N SER A 12 -16.51 -0.79 26.96
CA SER A 12 -16.29 -0.35 25.60
C SER A 12 -14.80 -0.56 25.37
N GLU A 13 -14.46 -1.55 24.56
CA GLU A 13 -13.10 -1.70 24.06
C GLU A 13 -12.66 -0.31 23.59
N PRO A 14 -11.49 0.18 24.00
CA PRO A 14 -11.02 1.46 23.52
C PRO A 14 -10.97 1.34 22.00
N SER A 15 -11.92 2.00 21.32
CA SER A 15 -11.93 2.08 19.88
C SER A 15 -10.59 2.70 19.52
N GLU A 16 -9.72 1.95 18.85
CA GLU A 16 -8.43 2.50 18.44
C GLU A 16 -8.70 3.85 17.76
N PRO A 17 -7.99 4.92 18.18
CA PRO A 17 -8.23 6.23 17.60
C PRO A 17 -8.06 6.13 16.09
N PHE A 18 -9.04 6.63 15.35
CA PHE A 18 -8.99 6.65 13.90
C PHE A 18 -7.71 7.34 13.43
N ASP A 19 -6.82 6.57 12.83
CA ASP A 19 -5.55 7.08 12.31
C ASP A 19 -5.70 7.39 10.82
N ALA A 20 -6.09 8.63 10.53
CA ALA A 20 -6.27 9.13 9.17
C ALA A 20 -5.01 8.96 8.32
N ARG A 21 -3.82 9.08 8.93
CA ARG A 21 -2.54 8.94 8.22
C ARG A 21 -2.29 7.50 7.78
N ARG A 22 -2.63 6.53 8.62
CA ARG A 22 -2.53 5.10 8.24
C ARG A 22 -3.48 4.76 7.11
N LEU A 23 -4.70 5.33 7.13
CA LEU A 23 -5.66 5.17 6.03
C LEU A 23 -5.14 5.79 4.72
N GLU A 24 -4.63 7.02 4.76
CA GLU A 24 -4.03 7.67 3.59
C GLU A 24 -2.82 6.89 3.05
N ALA A 25 -1.98 6.35 3.94
CA ALA A 25 -0.85 5.53 3.57
C ALA A 25 -1.28 4.20 2.92
N HIS A 26 -2.39 3.62 3.38
CA HIS A 26 -2.97 2.44 2.77
C HIS A 26 -3.45 2.74 1.34
N ASP A 27 -4.17 3.84 1.11
CA ASP A 27 -4.58 4.23 -0.24
C ASP A 27 -3.38 4.48 -1.16
N ALA A 28 -2.35 5.17 -0.66
CA ALA A 28 -1.10 5.41 -1.39
C ALA A 28 -0.36 4.11 -1.73
N LEU A 29 -0.37 3.11 -0.84
CA LEU A 29 0.21 1.79 -1.09
C LEU A 29 -0.47 1.11 -2.28
N TYR A 30 -1.80 1.04 -2.28
CA TYR A 30 -2.54 0.35 -3.35
C TYR A 30 -2.42 1.05 -4.71
N ASP A 31 -2.40 2.38 -4.73
CA ASP A 31 -2.14 3.16 -5.95
C ASP A 31 -0.76 2.81 -6.54
N LYS A 32 0.29 2.80 -5.71
CA LYS A 32 1.66 2.48 -6.16
C LYS A 32 1.79 1.03 -6.62
N LEU A 33 1.20 0.08 -5.90
CA LEU A 33 1.16 -1.33 -6.31
C LEU A 33 0.41 -1.52 -7.63
N GLY A 34 -0.70 -0.80 -7.85
CA GLY A 34 -1.45 -0.81 -9.11
C GLY A 34 -0.62 -0.30 -10.30
N LYS A 35 0.11 0.80 -10.11
CA LYS A 35 1.04 1.35 -11.11
C LYS A 35 2.17 0.38 -11.43
N LEU A 36 2.81 -0.17 -10.38
CA LEU A 36 3.90 -1.14 -10.53
C LEU A 36 3.42 -2.40 -11.27
N ARG A 37 2.26 -2.95 -10.91
CA ARG A 37 1.65 -4.09 -11.61
C ARG A 37 1.43 -3.77 -13.09
N THR A 38 0.94 -2.59 -13.41
CA THR A 38 0.68 -2.17 -14.81
C THR A 38 1.99 -2.13 -15.61
N MET A 39 3.04 -1.52 -15.05
CA MET A 39 4.35 -1.45 -15.68
C MET A 39 4.99 -2.84 -15.85
N LEU A 40 4.97 -3.67 -14.81
CA LEU A 40 5.55 -5.02 -14.90
C LEU A 40 4.74 -5.94 -15.83
N SER A 41 3.42 -5.76 -15.93
CA SER A 41 2.59 -6.52 -16.87
C SER A 41 2.94 -6.23 -18.32
N MET A 42 3.33 -4.99 -18.64
CA MET A 42 3.83 -4.65 -19.98
C MET A 42 5.14 -5.38 -20.29
N LEU A 43 5.99 -5.62 -19.28
CA LEU A 43 7.18 -6.47 -19.48
C LEU A 43 6.81 -7.95 -19.62
N HIS A 44 5.74 -8.44 -19.00
CA HIS A 44 5.38 -9.85 -19.05
C HIS A 44 4.58 -10.26 -20.32
N ALA A 45 3.70 -9.40 -20.82
CA ALA A 45 2.73 -9.74 -21.88
C ALA A 45 3.15 -9.23 -23.27
N SER A 46 4.16 -9.86 -23.90
CA SER A 46 4.73 -9.50 -25.23
C SER A 46 5.43 -8.12 -25.33
N GLY A 47 5.22 -7.23 -24.36
CA GLY A 47 5.91 -5.93 -24.31
C GLY A 47 7.37 -6.01 -23.87
N PHE A 48 7.88 -7.18 -23.45
CA PHE A 48 9.33 -7.37 -23.26
C PHE A 48 10.11 -7.12 -24.54
N GLU A 49 9.62 -7.59 -25.69
CA GLU A 49 10.30 -7.34 -26.95
C GLU A 49 10.24 -5.86 -27.33
N HIS A 50 9.15 -5.17 -27.00
CA HIS A 50 9.05 -3.72 -27.19
C HIS A 50 10.07 -3.00 -26.31
N PHE A 51 10.15 -3.36 -25.03
CA PHE A 51 11.15 -2.84 -24.09
C PHE A 51 12.57 -3.04 -24.59
N ARG A 52 12.91 -4.24 -25.10
CA ARG A 52 14.23 -4.53 -25.68
C ARG A 52 14.56 -3.73 -26.93
N ARG A 53 13.55 -3.24 -27.66
CA ARG A 53 13.71 -2.39 -28.85
C ARG A 53 13.81 -0.90 -28.49
N MET A 54 13.57 -0.51 -27.24
CA MET A 54 13.75 0.86 -26.76
C MET A 54 15.22 1.21 -26.65
N GLU A 55 15.52 2.51 -26.72
CA GLU A 55 16.85 3.04 -26.43
C GLU A 55 17.25 2.74 -24.96
N GLU A 56 18.54 2.51 -24.73
CA GLU A 56 19.07 2.11 -23.42
C GLU A 56 18.68 3.08 -22.29
N HIS A 57 18.76 4.39 -22.55
CA HIS A 57 18.36 5.39 -21.56
C HIS A 57 16.88 5.28 -21.17
N ARG A 58 15.99 5.00 -22.14
CA ARG A 58 14.57 4.82 -21.87
C ARG A 58 14.27 3.52 -21.12
N GLN A 59 15.07 2.47 -21.36
CA GLN A 59 14.98 1.23 -20.58
C GLN A 59 15.39 1.49 -19.13
N ALA A 60 16.49 2.22 -18.92
CA ALA A 60 16.96 2.61 -17.60
C ALA A 60 15.93 3.48 -16.86
N ASP A 61 15.34 4.47 -17.53
CA ASP A 61 14.29 5.33 -16.97
C ASP A 61 13.05 4.51 -16.57
N TYR A 62 12.64 3.57 -17.42
CA TYR A 62 11.49 2.71 -17.14
C TYR A 62 11.72 1.82 -15.91
N LEU A 63 12.89 1.18 -15.83
CA LEU A 63 13.26 0.36 -14.68
C LEU A 63 13.47 1.22 -13.43
N GLY A 64 14.03 2.42 -13.58
CA GLY A 64 14.16 3.43 -12.53
C GLY A 64 12.82 3.77 -11.90
N ALA A 65 11.82 4.11 -12.74
CA ALA A 65 10.47 4.40 -12.28
C ALA A 65 9.81 3.19 -11.58
N CYS A 66 10.10 1.95 -12.00
CA CYS A 66 9.64 0.76 -11.29
C CYS A 66 10.25 0.66 -9.89
N MET A 67 11.55 0.93 -9.75
CA MET A 67 12.23 0.92 -8.45
C MET A 67 11.70 2.00 -7.51
N GLU A 68 11.53 3.24 -7.99
CA GLU A 68 10.99 4.34 -7.19
C GLU A 68 9.56 4.07 -6.69
N LEU A 69 8.72 3.47 -7.55
CA LEU A 69 7.38 3.04 -7.16
C LEU A 69 7.40 1.94 -6.11
N ALA A 70 8.31 0.98 -6.23
CA ALA A 70 8.47 -0.11 -5.26
C ALA A 70 8.94 0.42 -3.89
N ASP A 71 9.96 1.28 -3.86
CA ASP A 71 10.46 1.91 -2.64
C ASP A 71 9.37 2.75 -1.97
N SER A 72 8.65 3.53 -2.76
CA SER A 72 7.55 4.34 -2.26
C SER A 72 6.37 3.51 -1.74
N ALA A 73 6.09 2.36 -2.38
CA ALA A 73 5.06 1.44 -1.92
C ALA A 73 5.48 0.81 -0.58
N TYR A 74 6.74 0.40 -0.47
CA TYR A 74 7.27 -0.13 0.78
C TYR A 74 7.20 0.89 1.92
N ALA A 75 7.57 2.15 1.68
CA ALA A 75 7.42 3.21 2.67
C ALA A 75 5.95 3.41 3.10
N ALA A 76 5.01 3.42 2.16
CA ALA A 76 3.59 3.53 2.45
C ALA A 76 3.06 2.33 3.26
N MET A 77 3.54 1.11 2.96
CA MET A 77 3.24 -0.10 3.74
C MET A 77 3.71 0.04 5.19
N LEU A 78 4.94 0.50 5.42
CA LEU A 78 5.46 0.71 6.76
C LEU A 78 4.62 1.72 7.55
N THR A 79 4.16 2.80 6.91
CA THR A 79 3.27 3.76 7.58
C THR A 79 1.88 3.17 7.83
N ALA A 80 1.28 2.47 6.87
CA ALA A 80 -0.04 1.85 7.03
C ALA A 80 -0.05 0.79 8.16
N ASP A 81 1.01 0.00 8.28
CA ASP A 81 1.19 -0.99 9.35
C ASP A 81 1.55 -0.37 10.71
N GLY A 82 1.84 0.94 10.75
CA GLY A 82 2.21 1.65 11.97
C GLY A 82 3.69 1.47 12.38
N PHE A 83 4.52 0.93 11.50
CA PHE A 83 5.97 0.80 11.70
C PHE A 83 6.75 2.10 11.41
N ALA A 84 6.17 3.03 10.66
CA ALA A 84 6.77 4.32 10.36
C ALA A 84 5.81 5.48 10.69
N GLY A 85 6.20 6.27 11.69
CA GLY A 85 5.49 7.46 12.17
C GLY A 85 6.06 8.77 11.67
#